data_AF-A0A382GUA9-F1
#
_entry.id   AF-A0A382GUA9-F1
#
_cell.length_a   1.000
_cell.length_b   1.000
_cell.length_c   1.000
_cell.angle_alpha   90.00
_cell.angle_beta   90.00
_cell.angle_gamma   90.00
#
_symmetry.space_group_name_H-M   'P 1'
#
loop_
_entity.id
_entity.type
_entity.pdbx_description
1 polymer ?
#
loop_
_entity_poly.entity_id
_entity_poly.type
_entity_poly.pdbx_seq_one_letter_code
_entity_poly.pdbx_strand_id
1 'polypeptide(L)'
;YTFKNLPAEIKGGASMVQVRVGDTLVRSPGDAIDILMSWNQENYDAYIDEVRPGGVVIYDPGECEADESRDAQQVGVPLQKITKEIIKVMKSKNVLAFGVLTACIGVPFEIGKRMVEESRWGRRKEFLESNVNALRYSYEHIKEQEIDIGVRLPVSDPIGHAQLIMTGNDALCMGAMAAGCRFYSGYPITPASDIMETLAKNMPKVGGVLLQTEDEIAAITSCIGASFAGKKAMTATAGPGLSLMVEGLGLATMEELPLVVVDVQRGGPSTGLPTKTEQSDLQLALYGCHGEAPRIVVAPTNAEDCFYTTVEAFNLAEKYQVPVILLSDQHMAQRAQGIPRPDVSKLTVIDRRTPSEHDCENPHEFNRYAITDDYISPMSVPGQDPQHYVATGLEHDEHAHISYTPESHLMMTEKREKKIAAAAQEPGFVSRYGAEDAQVGLIGWGSTEGPILEALDRAEAKGYKVAALIFKMIAPLREKEAREF
;
A
#
# COMPACT_ATOMS: atom_id res chain seq x y z
N TYR A 1 -9.77 5.79 -9.32
CA TYR A 1 -9.52 5.55 -7.89
C TYR A 1 -10.53 4.54 -7.40
N THR A 2 -10.14 3.55 -6.60
CA THR A 2 -11.10 2.62 -6.01
C THR A 2 -11.00 2.58 -4.50
N PHE A 3 -12.13 2.34 -3.84
CA PHE A 3 -12.23 2.03 -2.42
C PHE A 3 -13.09 0.78 -2.24
N LYS A 4 -12.79 -0.02 -1.23
CA LYS A 4 -13.54 -1.23 -0.92
C LYS A 4 -13.86 -1.24 0.57
N ASN A 5 -15.13 -1.47 0.89
CA ASN A 5 -15.57 -1.73 2.24
C ASN A 5 -16.09 -3.16 2.29
N LEU A 6 -15.35 -4.04 2.98
CA LEU A 6 -15.70 -5.45 3.11
C LEU A 6 -16.18 -5.72 4.55
N PRO A 7 -17.20 -6.58 4.72
CA PRO A 7 -17.63 -7.01 6.03
C PRO A 7 -16.48 -7.74 6.73
N ALA A 8 -16.46 -7.65 8.06
CA ALA A 8 -15.48 -8.40 8.86
C ALA A 8 -15.73 -9.92 8.79
N GLU A 9 -16.97 -10.34 8.51
CA GLU A 9 -17.37 -11.74 8.42
C GLU A 9 -17.16 -12.32 7.02
N ILE A 10 -16.53 -13.50 6.95
CA ILE A 10 -16.33 -14.24 5.70
C ILE A 10 -17.68 -14.69 5.09
N LYS A 11 -18.70 -14.91 5.93
CA LYS A 11 -19.98 -15.49 5.53
C LYS A 11 -20.95 -14.49 4.88
N GLY A 12 -20.68 -13.18 4.95
CA GLY A 12 -21.52 -12.17 4.32
C GLY A 12 -21.62 -10.87 5.10
N GLY A 13 -22.57 -10.03 4.68
CA GLY A 13 -22.80 -8.68 5.18
C GLY A 13 -22.71 -7.65 4.06
N ALA A 14 -23.23 -6.45 4.33
CA ALA A 14 -23.14 -5.32 3.41
C ALA A 14 -21.68 -5.08 2.98
N SER A 15 -21.48 -4.95 1.67
CA SER A 15 -20.16 -4.75 1.07
C SER A 15 -20.26 -3.77 -0.08
N MET A 16 -19.24 -2.96 -0.27
CA MET A 16 -19.26 -1.90 -1.28
C MET A 16 -17.92 -1.79 -1.98
N VAL A 17 -17.99 -1.53 -3.28
CA VAL A 17 -16.86 -1.14 -4.11
C VAL A 17 -17.21 0.22 -4.71
N GLN A 18 -16.43 1.22 -4.36
CA GLN A 18 -16.56 2.56 -4.90
C GLN A 18 -15.50 2.77 -5.97
N VAL A 19 -15.90 3.36 -7.09
CA VAL A 19 -15.01 3.77 -8.17
C VAL A 19 -15.23 5.24 -8.43
N ARG A 20 -14.21 6.05 -8.18
CA ARG A 20 -14.21 7.48 -8.53
C ARG A 20 -13.36 7.70 -9.76
N VAL A 21 -13.97 8.38 -10.73
CA VAL A 21 -13.40 8.70 -12.05
C VAL A 21 -13.45 10.21 -12.23
N GLY A 22 -12.40 10.76 -12.83
CA GLY A 22 -12.30 12.17 -13.20
C GLY A 22 -11.44 12.30 -14.46
N ASP A 23 -11.55 13.43 -15.13
CA ASP A 23 -10.65 13.88 -16.21
C ASP A 23 -9.32 14.43 -15.67
N THR A 24 -9.26 14.67 -14.36
CA THR A 24 -8.08 15.06 -13.60
C THR A 24 -7.67 13.96 -12.62
N LEU A 25 -6.49 14.11 -12.00
CA LEU A 25 -5.97 13.15 -11.02
C LEU A 25 -6.91 13.05 -9.81
N VAL A 26 -7.57 11.91 -9.65
CA VAL A 26 -8.40 11.61 -8.48
C VAL A 26 -7.52 11.19 -7.29
N ARG A 27 -7.57 11.96 -6.20
CA ARG A 27 -6.68 11.79 -5.03
C ARG A 27 -7.32 11.12 -3.82
N SER A 28 -8.65 11.12 -3.71
CA SER A 28 -9.39 10.56 -2.57
C SER A 28 -10.68 9.86 -3.05
N PRO A 29 -11.35 9.05 -2.20
CA PRO A 29 -12.67 8.51 -2.54
C PRO A 29 -13.74 9.60 -2.68
N GLY A 30 -13.53 10.80 -2.13
CA GLY A 30 -14.54 11.86 -2.07
C GLY A 30 -15.45 11.74 -0.85
N ASP A 31 -16.32 12.74 -0.65
CA ASP A 31 -17.15 12.84 0.56
C ASP A 31 -18.53 12.16 0.43
N ALA A 32 -18.99 11.94 -0.80
CA ALA A 32 -20.32 11.42 -1.09
C ALA A 32 -20.35 10.68 -2.43
N ILE A 33 -21.39 9.86 -2.62
CA ILE A 33 -21.61 9.05 -3.81
C ILE A 33 -22.55 9.78 -4.77
N ASP A 34 -22.15 9.89 -6.04
CA ASP A 34 -23.00 10.40 -7.13
C ASP A 34 -24.05 9.37 -7.57
N ILE A 35 -23.63 8.10 -7.69
CA ILE A 35 -24.45 6.99 -8.18
C ILE A 35 -24.25 5.78 -7.27
N LEU A 36 -25.29 5.37 -6.56
CA LEU A 36 -25.33 4.11 -5.83
C LEU A 36 -26.02 3.05 -6.68
N MET A 37 -25.33 1.94 -6.94
CA MET A 37 -25.95 0.75 -7.51
C MET A 37 -26.12 -0.30 -6.42
N SER A 38 -27.36 -0.61 -6.04
CA SER A 38 -27.66 -1.57 -4.97
C SER A 38 -28.18 -2.89 -5.51
N TRP A 39 -27.71 -3.99 -4.90
CA TRP A 39 -28.07 -5.36 -5.27
C TRP A 39 -29.25 -5.93 -4.46
N ASN A 40 -29.47 -5.41 -3.25
CA ASN A 40 -30.48 -5.89 -2.31
C ASN A 40 -30.80 -4.79 -1.27
N GLN A 41 -31.84 -5.01 -0.45
CA GLN A 41 -32.22 -4.06 0.60
C GLN A 41 -31.09 -3.77 1.60
N GLU A 42 -30.34 -4.78 2.03
CA GLU A 42 -29.28 -4.61 3.03
C GLU A 42 -28.20 -3.60 2.58
N ASN A 43 -27.74 -3.68 1.33
CA ASN A 43 -26.76 -2.72 0.79
C ASN A 43 -27.39 -1.37 0.49
N TYR A 44 -28.69 -1.31 0.18
CA TYR A 44 -29.39 -0.05 0.03
C TYR A 44 -29.39 0.70 1.35
N ASP A 45 -29.90 0.06 2.42
CA ASP A 45 -30.02 0.67 3.74
C ASP A 45 -28.66 1.07 4.31
N ALA A 46 -27.61 0.29 4.04
CA ALA A 46 -26.26 0.57 4.53
C ALA A 46 -25.60 1.79 3.89
N TYR A 47 -25.92 2.12 2.63
CA TYR A 47 -25.15 3.10 1.84
C TYR A 47 -26.00 4.24 1.25
N ILE A 48 -27.33 4.22 1.40
CA ILE A 48 -28.21 5.28 0.87
C ILE A 48 -27.90 6.64 1.48
N ASP A 49 -27.47 6.69 2.76
CA ASP A 49 -27.08 7.93 3.45
C ASP A 49 -25.77 8.53 2.93
N GLU A 50 -24.96 7.77 2.19
CA GLU A 50 -23.73 8.26 1.55
C GLU A 50 -24.00 8.92 0.19
N VAL A 51 -25.22 8.77 -0.36
CA VAL A 51 -25.61 9.38 -1.64
C VAL A 51 -25.85 10.87 -1.43
N ARG A 52 -25.23 11.71 -2.26
CA ARG A 52 -25.41 13.16 -2.15
C ARG A 52 -26.85 13.57 -2.50
N PRO A 53 -27.33 14.73 -1.99
CA PRO A 53 -28.56 15.36 -2.47
C PRO A 53 -28.58 15.50 -4.00
N GLY A 54 -29.67 15.08 -4.62
CA GLY A 54 -29.83 14.99 -6.08
C GLY A 54 -28.98 13.92 -6.76
N GLY A 55 -28.40 12.99 -6.00
CA GLY A 55 -27.69 11.82 -6.52
C GLY A 55 -28.63 10.78 -7.12
N VAL A 56 -28.09 9.66 -7.59
CA VAL A 56 -28.84 8.62 -8.30
C VAL A 56 -28.72 7.29 -7.57
N VAL A 57 -29.83 6.55 -7.48
CA VAL A 57 -29.84 5.19 -6.94
C VAL A 57 -30.42 4.24 -7.98
N ILE A 58 -29.59 3.31 -8.45
CA ILE A 58 -29.99 2.22 -9.35
C ILE A 58 -30.19 0.97 -8.51
N TYR A 59 -31.37 0.38 -8.57
CA TYR A 59 -31.70 -0.80 -7.75
C TYR A 59 -32.60 -1.78 -8.51
N ASP A 60 -32.70 -3.00 -7.98
CA ASP A 60 -33.64 -4.01 -8.47
C ASP A 60 -34.94 -3.95 -7.66
N PRO A 61 -36.07 -3.51 -8.23
CA PRO A 61 -37.34 -3.40 -7.51
C PRO A 61 -37.92 -4.75 -7.06
N GLY A 62 -37.37 -5.87 -7.55
CA GLY A 62 -37.73 -7.20 -7.05
C GLY A 62 -36.94 -7.63 -5.80
N GLU A 63 -35.88 -6.90 -5.43
CA GLU A 63 -34.95 -7.25 -4.35
C GLU A 63 -34.76 -6.10 -3.32
N CYS A 64 -35.28 -4.91 -3.64
CA CYS A 64 -35.11 -3.69 -2.86
C CYS A 64 -36.31 -2.76 -3.04
N GLU A 65 -36.82 -2.22 -1.93
CA GLU A 65 -37.79 -1.15 -1.86
C GLU A 65 -37.03 0.17 -1.65
N ALA A 66 -37.28 1.14 -2.53
CA ALA A 66 -36.64 2.45 -2.44
C ALA A 66 -37.43 3.39 -1.53
N ASP A 67 -36.71 4.19 -0.74
CA ASP A 67 -37.28 5.27 0.06
C ASP A 67 -37.49 6.51 -0.82
N GLU A 68 -38.73 6.70 -1.29
CA GLU A 68 -39.13 7.84 -2.12
C GLU A 68 -39.03 9.20 -1.40
N SER A 69 -38.84 9.22 -0.08
CA SER A 69 -38.66 10.47 0.67
C SER A 69 -37.26 11.07 0.53
N ARG A 70 -36.30 10.30 0.00
CA ARG A 70 -34.92 10.73 -0.19
C ARG A 70 -34.77 11.67 -1.40
N ASP A 71 -33.92 12.68 -1.24
CA ASP A 71 -33.50 13.56 -2.33
C ASP A 71 -32.49 12.86 -3.25
N ALA A 72 -32.96 11.84 -3.96
CA ALA A 72 -32.20 11.08 -4.94
C ALA A 72 -33.11 10.56 -6.04
N GLN A 73 -32.61 10.53 -7.28
CA GLN A 73 -33.32 9.93 -8.41
C GLN A 73 -33.28 8.40 -8.27
N GLN A 74 -34.44 7.79 -8.00
CA GLN A 74 -34.61 6.34 -7.87
C GLN A 74 -34.85 5.71 -9.25
N VAL A 75 -33.97 4.81 -9.68
CA VAL A 75 -34.00 4.13 -10.98
C VAL A 75 -34.12 2.62 -10.77
N GLY A 76 -35.36 2.13 -10.84
CA GLY A 76 -35.65 0.70 -10.71
C GLY A 76 -35.42 -0.05 -12.02
N VAL A 77 -34.42 -0.93 -12.05
CA VAL A 77 -34.16 -1.84 -13.18
C VAL A 77 -34.32 -3.28 -12.69
N PRO A 78 -35.28 -4.07 -13.22
CA PRO A 78 -35.59 -5.41 -12.70
C PRO A 78 -34.54 -6.46 -13.13
N LEU A 79 -33.31 -6.31 -12.63
CA LEU A 79 -32.13 -7.09 -13.01
C LEU A 79 -32.36 -8.60 -12.85
N GLN A 80 -32.99 -9.02 -11.76
CA GLN A 80 -33.31 -10.42 -11.45
C GLN A 80 -34.26 -10.99 -12.50
N LYS A 81 -35.35 -10.28 -12.80
CA LYS A 81 -36.36 -10.69 -13.78
C LYS A 81 -35.77 -10.76 -15.18
N ILE A 82 -35.06 -9.72 -15.61
CA ILE A 82 -34.38 -9.67 -16.91
C ILE A 82 -33.38 -10.82 -17.04
N THR A 83 -32.55 -11.04 -16.03
CA THR A 83 -31.55 -12.11 -16.08
C THR A 83 -32.20 -13.49 -16.17
N LYS A 84 -33.29 -13.73 -15.42
CA LYS A 84 -33.97 -15.02 -15.37
C LYS A 84 -34.78 -15.32 -16.63
N GLU A 85 -35.55 -14.35 -17.12
CA GLU A 85 -36.54 -14.57 -18.20
C GLU A 85 -35.95 -14.34 -19.59
N ILE A 86 -35.04 -13.36 -19.73
CA ILE A 86 -34.51 -12.92 -21.02
C ILE A 86 -33.12 -13.50 -21.26
N ILE A 87 -32.18 -13.25 -20.35
CA ILE A 87 -30.79 -13.72 -20.50
C ILE A 87 -30.68 -15.23 -20.24
N LYS A 88 -31.54 -15.77 -19.36
CA LYS A 88 -31.62 -17.20 -18.96
C LYS A 88 -30.35 -17.77 -18.31
N VAL A 89 -29.38 -16.91 -17.98
CA VAL A 89 -28.11 -17.28 -17.33
C VAL A 89 -27.90 -16.37 -16.12
N MET A 90 -28.25 -16.86 -14.92
CA MET A 90 -28.17 -16.08 -13.67
C MET A 90 -26.78 -15.52 -13.37
N LYS A 91 -25.71 -16.20 -13.80
CA LYS A 91 -24.32 -15.73 -13.64
C LYS A 91 -24.04 -14.43 -14.39
N SER A 92 -24.87 -14.05 -15.36
CA SER A 92 -24.73 -12.82 -16.14
C SER A 92 -25.40 -11.59 -15.48
N LYS A 93 -26.06 -11.72 -14.32
CA LYS A 93 -26.67 -10.58 -13.59
C LYS A 93 -25.68 -9.45 -13.33
N ASN A 94 -24.43 -9.77 -12.98
CA ASN A 94 -23.39 -8.76 -12.73
C ASN A 94 -22.95 -8.03 -14.00
N VAL A 95 -22.99 -8.70 -15.16
CA VAL A 95 -22.66 -8.05 -16.45
C VAL A 95 -23.84 -7.21 -16.95
N LEU A 96 -25.07 -7.66 -16.70
CA LEU A 96 -26.27 -6.84 -16.91
C LEU A 96 -26.22 -5.56 -16.06
N ALA A 97 -25.92 -5.70 -14.76
CA ALA A 97 -25.74 -4.57 -13.85
C ALA A 97 -24.65 -3.58 -14.32
N PHE A 98 -23.49 -4.11 -14.69
CA PHE A 98 -22.41 -3.33 -15.29
C PHE A 98 -22.84 -2.62 -16.60
N GLY A 99 -23.62 -3.30 -17.44
CA GLY A 99 -24.16 -2.74 -18.67
C GLY A 99 -25.12 -1.58 -18.42
N VAL A 100 -26.01 -1.72 -17.45
CA VAL A 100 -26.93 -0.65 -17.01
C VAL A 100 -26.12 0.57 -16.56
N LEU A 101 -25.17 0.38 -15.65
CA LEU A 101 -24.35 1.47 -15.13
C LEU A 101 -23.56 2.17 -16.25
N THR A 102 -22.88 1.39 -17.11
CA THR A 102 -22.05 1.94 -18.19
C THR A 102 -22.87 2.65 -19.27
N ALA A 103 -24.05 2.14 -19.61
CA ALA A 103 -24.97 2.81 -20.53
C ALA A 103 -25.49 4.14 -19.95
N CYS A 104 -25.91 4.15 -18.68
CA CYS A 104 -26.42 5.35 -18.01
C CYS A 104 -25.37 6.48 -17.92
N ILE A 105 -24.10 6.15 -17.66
CA ILE A 105 -23.01 7.14 -17.58
C ILE A 105 -22.37 7.48 -18.95
N GLY A 106 -22.90 6.94 -20.04
CA GLY A 106 -22.49 7.29 -21.41
C GLY A 106 -21.20 6.63 -21.90
N VAL A 107 -20.78 5.50 -21.31
CA VAL A 107 -19.67 4.71 -21.86
C VAL A 107 -20.11 4.08 -23.19
N PRO A 108 -19.32 4.16 -24.27
CA PRO A 108 -19.65 3.48 -25.53
C PRO A 108 -19.70 1.95 -25.38
N PHE A 109 -20.68 1.31 -26.03
CA PHE A 109 -20.86 -0.16 -25.98
C PHE A 109 -19.59 -0.95 -26.30
N GLU A 110 -18.82 -0.52 -27.31
CA GLU A 110 -17.58 -1.21 -27.70
C GLU A 110 -16.51 -1.18 -26.60
N ILE A 111 -16.46 -0.11 -25.79
CA ILE A 111 -15.56 -0.04 -24.63
C ILE A 111 -16.03 -1.02 -23.56
N GLY A 112 -17.33 -1.01 -23.23
CA GLY A 112 -17.91 -1.96 -22.26
C GLY A 112 -17.71 -3.42 -22.69
N LYS A 113 -17.89 -3.71 -23.98
CA LYS A 113 -17.70 -5.04 -24.56
C LYS A 113 -16.25 -5.51 -24.42
N ARG A 114 -15.29 -4.65 -24.77
CA ARG A 114 -13.85 -4.94 -24.60
C ARG A 114 -13.51 -5.24 -23.13
N MET A 115 -14.06 -4.46 -22.19
CA MET A 115 -13.85 -4.72 -20.74
C MET A 115 -14.38 -6.10 -20.32
N VAL A 116 -15.54 -6.52 -20.82
CA VAL A 116 -16.09 -7.86 -20.53
C VAL A 116 -15.21 -8.96 -21.14
N GLU A 117 -14.77 -8.78 -22.39
CA GLU A 117 -13.93 -9.75 -23.12
C GLU A 117 -12.53 -9.93 -22.50
N GLU A 118 -11.89 -8.85 -22.06
CA GLU A 118 -10.55 -8.87 -21.46
C GLU A 118 -10.55 -9.30 -19.98
N SER A 119 -11.71 -9.21 -19.32
CA SER A 119 -11.87 -9.63 -17.92
C SER A 119 -11.66 -11.14 -17.74
N ARG A 120 -11.52 -11.58 -16.47
CA ARG A 120 -11.49 -13.01 -16.12
C ARG A 120 -12.72 -13.79 -16.64
N TRP A 121 -13.84 -13.09 -16.85
CA TRP A 121 -15.08 -13.68 -17.31
C TRP A 121 -15.08 -13.91 -18.82
N GLY A 122 -14.45 -13.03 -19.60
CA GLY A 122 -14.27 -13.24 -21.03
C GLY A 122 -13.30 -14.39 -21.36
N ARG A 123 -12.38 -14.70 -20.43
CA ARG A 123 -11.55 -15.92 -20.51
C ARG A 123 -12.35 -17.22 -20.34
N ARG A 124 -13.58 -17.16 -19.80
CA ARG A 124 -14.49 -18.31 -19.69
C ARG A 124 -15.45 -18.33 -20.89
N LYS A 125 -14.99 -18.96 -21.98
CA LYS A 125 -15.72 -19.00 -23.27
C LYS A 125 -17.18 -19.44 -23.15
N GLU A 126 -17.49 -20.34 -22.21
CA GLU A 126 -18.85 -20.86 -21.95
C GLU A 126 -19.88 -19.78 -21.51
N PHE A 127 -19.44 -18.65 -20.94
CA PHE A 127 -20.32 -17.56 -20.50
C PHE A 127 -20.12 -16.27 -21.28
N LEU A 128 -19.17 -16.22 -22.22
CA LEU A 128 -18.84 -14.98 -22.91
C LEU A 128 -20.02 -14.47 -23.74
N GLU A 129 -20.66 -15.35 -24.51
CA GLU A 129 -21.81 -14.98 -25.34
C GLU A 129 -22.98 -14.46 -24.50
N SER A 130 -23.32 -15.15 -23.40
CA SER A 130 -24.39 -14.71 -22.51
C SER A 130 -24.08 -13.37 -21.84
N ASN A 131 -22.82 -13.14 -21.46
CA ASN A 131 -22.37 -11.88 -20.89
C ASN A 131 -22.41 -10.73 -21.90
N VAL A 132 -21.98 -10.95 -23.14
CA VAL A 132 -22.07 -9.93 -24.21
C VAL A 132 -23.53 -9.64 -24.57
N ASN A 133 -24.40 -10.64 -24.56
CA ASN A 133 -25.83 -10.45 -24.76
C ASN A 133 -26.49 -9.68 -23.61
N ALA A 134 -26.12 -9.97 -22.36
CA ALA A 134 -26.57 -9.20 -21.20
C ALA A 134 -26.12 -7.74 -21.27
N LEU A 135 -24.86 -7.50 -21.65
CA LEU A 135 -24.34 -6.16 -21.87
C LEU A 135 -25.16 -5.43 -22.95
N ARG A 136 -25.34 -6.04 -24.12
CA ARG A 136 -26.10 -5.45 -25.23
C ARG A 136 -27.53 -5.11 -24.84
N TYR A 137 -28.22 -6.07 -24.21
CA TYR A 137 -29.58 -5.86 -23.72
C TYR A 137 -29.67 -4.67 -22.76
N SER A 138 -28.66 -4.49 -21.89
CA SER A 138 -28.63 -3.34 -20.98
C SER A 138 -28.61 -2.00 -21.72
N TYR A 139 -27.77 -1.88 -22.75
CA TYR A 139 -27.66 -0.65 -23.54
C TYR A 139 -28.94 -0.36 -24.33
N GLU A 140 -29.54 -1.39 -24.92
CA GLU A 140 -30.82 -1.28 -25.62
C GLU A 140 -31.94 -0.90 -24.65
N HIS A 141 -32.01 -1.54 -23.48
CA HIS A 141 -33.02 -1.27 -22.47
C HIS A 141 -32.96 0.17 -21.92
N ILE A 142 -31.77 0.66 -21.56
CA ILE A 142 -31.58 2.05 -21.10
C ILE A 142 -32.03 3.05 -22.18
N LYS A 143 -31.73 2.77 -23.45
CA LYS A 143 -32.13 3.61 -24.57
C LYS A 143 -33.64 3.56 -24.83
N GLU A 144 -34.25 2.38 -24.84
CA GLU A 144 -35.68 2.18 -25.11
C GLU A 144 -36.58 2.75 -24.01
N GLN A 145 -36.13 2.69 -22.75
CA GLN A 145 -36.84 3.26 -21.60
C GLN A 145 -36.54 4.76 -21.42
N GLU A 146 -35.71 5.35 -22.27
CA GLU A 146 -35.25 6.75 -22.18
C GLU A 146 -34.73 7.12 -20.78
N ILE A 147 -34.03 6.17 -20.13
CA ILE A 147 -33.49 6.37 -18.78
C ILE A 147 -32.31 7.33 -18.87
N ASP A 148 -32.50 8.54 -18.34
CA ASP A 148 -31.45 9.53 -18.15
C ASP A 148 -31.24 9.81 -16.66
N ILE A 149 -30.01 9.60 -16.21
CA ILE A 149 -29.60 9.82 -14.82
C ILE A 149 -28.89 11.16 -14.62
N GLY A 150 -28.80 12.01 -15.66
CA GLY A 150 -28.18 13.35 -15.59
C GLY A 150 -26.66 13.38 -15.35
N VAL A 151 -26.03 12.23 -15.11
CA VAL A 151 -24.59 12.08 -14.89
C VAL A 151 -23.95 11.39 -16.09
N ARG A 152 -22.81 11.91 -16.55
CA ARG A 152 -21.98 11.30 -17.61
C ARG A 152 -20.52 11.31 -17.18
N LEU A 153 -19.77 10.31 -17.63
CA LEU A 153 -18.32 10.35 -17.43
C LEU A 153 -17.71 11.52 -18.20
N PRO A 154 -16.74 12.23 -17.60
CA PRO A 154 -16.01 13.26 -18.32
C PRO A 154 -15.21 12.62 -19.45
N VAL A 155 -15.18 13.30 -20.60
CA VAL A 155 -14.38 12.89 -21.75
C VAL A 155 -13.09 13.68 -21.72
N SER A 156 -11.96 12.98 -21.60
CA SER A 156 -10.63 13.57 -21.68
C SER A 156 -9.86 13.04 -22.89
N ASP A 157 -8.83 13.78 -23.31
CA ASP A 157 -7.87 13.25 -24.26
C ASP A 157 -7.17 12.01 -23.69
N PRO A 158 -6.79 11.03 -24.54
CA PRO A 158 -6.04 9.87 -24.08
C PRO A 158 -4.74 10.30 -23.39
N ILE A 159 -4.49 9.73 -22.22
CA ILE A 159 -3.21 9.90 -21.52
C ILE A 159 -2.10 9.37 -22.44
N GLY A 160 -1.16 10.22 -22.82
CA GLY A 160 -0.15 9.95 -23.86
C GLY A 160 0.89 8.88 -23.50
N HIS A 161 0.68 8.12 -22.44
CA HIS A 161 1.55 7.03 -21.99
C HIS A 161 0.71 5.88 -21.41
N ALA A 162 1.26 4.67 -21.44
CA ALA A 162 0.60 3.50 -20.88
C ALA A 162 0.49 3.60 -19.35
N GLN A 163 -0.71 3.34 -18.83
CA GLN A 163 -0.95 3.23 -17.40
C GLN A 163 -1.15 1.78 -16.99
N LEU A 164 -0.72 1.47 -15.77
CA LEU A 164 -1.03 0.21 -15.09
C LEU A 164 -2.09 0.48 -14.02
N ILE A 165 -3.09 -0.39 -13.93
CA ILE A 165 -4.01 -0.37 -12.79
C ILE A 165 -3.45 -1.31 -11.74
N MET A 166 -3.01 -0.75 -10.62
CA MET A 166 -2.39 -1.50 -9.53
C MET A 166 -2.98 -1.08 -8.19
N THR A 167 -3.10 -2.04 -7.27
CA THR A 167 -3.34 -1.72 -5.86
C THR A 167 -2.06 -1.25 -5.19
N GLY A 168 -2.16 -0.60 -4.03
CA GLY A 168 -0.97 -0.23 -3.25
C GLY A 168 -0.13 -1.45 -2.86
N ASN A 169 -0.76 -2.57 -2.48
CA ASN A 169 -0.05 -3.82 -2.18
C ASN A 169 0.64 -4.40 -3.42
N ASP A 170 0.01 -4.38 -4.60
CA ASP A 170 0.65 -4.84 -5.84
C ASP A 170 1.86 -3.97 -6.19
N ALA A 171 1.73 -2.65 -6.07
CA ALA A 171 2.80 -1.70 -6.36
C ALA A 171 3.99 -1.90 -5.42
N LEU A 172 3.73 -2.10 -4.12
CA LEU A 172 4.73 -2.46 -3.13
C LEU A 172 5.45 -3.76 -3.48
N CYS A 173 4.72 -4.82 -3.85
CA CYS A 173 5.34 -6.09 -4.25
C CYS A 173 6.27 -5.92 -5.45
N MET A 174 5.86 -5.15 -6.46
CA MET A 174 6.70 -4.87 -7.63
C MET A 174 7.91 -4.02 -7.24
N GLY A 175 7.76 -3.04 -6.36
CA GLY A 175 8.85 -2.21 -5.83
C GLY A 175 9.89 -3.06 -5.10
N ALA A 176 9.46 -3.97 -4.23
CA ALA A 176 10.36 -4.88 -3.53
C ALA A 176 11.18 -5.76 -4.49
N MET A 177 10.53 -6.36 -5.49
CA MET A 177 11.23 -7.18 -6.48
C MET A 177 12.22 -6.36 -7.32
N ALA A 178 11.85 -5.12 -7.68
CA ALA A 178 12.69 -4.18 -8.42
C ALA A 178 13.90 -3.71 -7.59
N ALA A 179 13.74 -3.57 -6.27
CA ALA A 179 14.83 -3.23 -5.33
C ALA A 179 15.85 -4.36 -5.12
N GLY A 180 15.59 -5.54 -5.69
CA GLY A 180 16.46 -6.71 -5.53
C GLY A 180 16.08 -7.62 -4.36
N CYS A 181 14.90 -7.46 -3.75
CA CYS A 181 14.41 -8.40 -2.73
C CYS A 181 14.37 -9.83 -3.30
N ARG A 182 14.94 -10.79 -2.58
CA ARG A 182 14.97 -12.21 -2.98
C ARG A 182 14.51 -13.17 -1.89
N PHE A 183 14.12 -12.66 -0.73
CA PHE A 183 13.58 -13.49 0.34
C PHE A 183 12.40 -12.78 0.99
N TYR A 184 11.24 -13.45 1.00
CA TYR A 184 10.10 -13.04 1.80
C TYR A 184 9.79 -14.13 2.82
N SER A 185 9.52 -13.73 4.06
CA SER A 185 8.92 -14.64 5.04
C SER A 185 7.75 -13.97 5.74
N GLY A 186 6.65 -14.68 5.99
CA GLY A 186 5.47 -14.06 6.59
C GLY A 186 4.39 -15.04 7.03
N TYR A 187 3.52 -14.54 7.91
CA TYR A 187 2.31 -15.21 8.37
C TYR A 187 1.08 -14.49 7.80
N PRO A 188 0.04 -15.20 7.30
CA PRO A 188 -1.13 -14.54 6.72
C PRO A 188 -1.89 -13.69 7.75
N ILE A 189 -2.01 -12.40 7.49
CA ILE A 189 -2.80 -11.46 8.30
C ILE A 189 -3.44 -10.38 7.41
N THR A 190 -4.74 -10.13 7.58
CA THR A 190 -5.44 -9.05 6.86
C THR A 190 -4.93 -7.68 7.32
N PRO A 191 -4.69 -6.70 6.44
CA PRO A 191 -4.79 -6.71 4.98
C PRO A 191 -3.46 -7.02 4.24
N ALA A 192 -2.44 -7.51 4.93
CA ALA A 192 -1.13 -7.82 4.35
C ALA A 192 -1.07 -9.15 3.57
N SER A 193 -2.02 -10.07 3.76
CA SER A 193 -2.03 -11.38 3.07
C SER A 193 -1.95 -11.28 1.54
N ASP A 194 -2.50 -10.21 0.93
CA ASP A 194 -2.41 -9.99 -0.51
C ASP A 194 -0.95 -9.83 -0.99
N ILE A 195 -0.07 -9.24 -0.16
CA ILE A 195 1.37 -9.13 -0.44
C ILE A 195 1.99 -10.53 -0.52
N MET A 196 1.70 -11.37 0.48
CA MET A 196 2.19 -12.75 0.53
C MET A 196 1.72 -13.56 -0.69
N GLU A 197 0.44 -13.46 -1.07
CA GLU A 197 -0.09 -14.14 -2.25
C GLU A 197 0.54 -13.68 -3.56
N THR A 198 0.73 -12.37 -3.71
CA THR A 198 1.34 -11.79 -4.92
C THR A 198 2.81 -12.17 -5.00
N LEU A 199 3.56 -12.13 -3.91
CA LEU A 199 4.96 -12.55 -3.88
C LEU A 199 5.11 -14.06 -4.05
N ALA A 200 4.21 -14.89 -3.53
CA ALA A 200 4.26 -16.34 -3.72
C ALA A 200 4.20 -16.71 -5.21
N LYS A 201 3.39 -15.98 -5.98
CA LYS A 201 3.24 -16.16 -7.44
C LYS A 201 4.40 -15.60 -8.25
N ASN A 202 5.10 -14.57 -7.76
CA ASN A 202 6.03 -13.79 -8.56
C ASN A 202 7.50 -13.89 -8.13
N MET A 203 7.80 -14.14 -6.84
CA MET A 203 9.17 -14.22 -6.36
C MET A 203 10.02 -15.29 -7.04
N PRO A 204 9.52 -16.51 -7.29
CA PRO A 204 10.27 -17.52 -8.02
C PRO A 204 10.70 -17.08 -9.43
N LYS A 205 9.93 -16.19 -10.07
CA LYS A 205 10.21 -15.70 -11.43
C LYS A 205 11.44 -14.79 -11.49
N VAL A 206 11.83 -14.21 -10.37
CA VAL A 206 13.03 -13.36 -10.25
C VAL A 206 14.14 -14.04 -9.43
N GLY A 207 14.03 -15.35 -9.18
CA GLY A 207 15.00 -16.14 -8.41
C GLY A 207 14.94 -15.92 -6.90
N GLY A 208 13.82 -15.41 -6.39
CA GLY A 208 13.59 -15.27 -4.95
C GLY A 208 12.78 -16.43 -4.36
N VAL A 209 12.74 -16.49 -3.03
CA VAL A 209 12.02 -17.51 -2.26
C VAL A 209 10.99 -16.83 -1.35
N LEU A 210 9.84 -17.48 -1.20
CA LEU A 210 8.84 -17.12 -0.20
C LEU A 210 8.70 -18.27 0.80
N LEU A 211 8.72 -17.94 2.10
CA LEU A 211 8.50 -18.86 3.20
C LEU A 211 7.28 -18.42 4.01
N GLN A 212 6.19 -19.18 3.94
CA GLN A 212 5.09 -19.02 4.89
C GLN A 212 5.48 -19.70 6.21
N THR A 213 5.49 -18.93 7.30
CA THR A 213 5.86 -19.41 8.64
C THR A 213 4.63 -19.74 9.49
N GLU A 214 4.88 -20.30 10.66
CA GLU A 214 3.91 -20.65 11.69
C GLU A 214 3.35 -19.44 12.44
N ASP A 215 4.12 -18.36 12.56
CA ASP A 215 3.77 -17.08 13.18
C ASP A 215 4.67 -15.93 12.71
N GLU A 216 4.40 -14.71 13.18
CA GLU A 216 5.18 -13.51 12.89
C GLU A 216 6.59 -13.48 13.52
N ILE A 217 6.83 -14.22 14.60
CA ILE A 217 8.15 -14.31 15.24
C ILE A 217 9.10 -15.12 14.35
N ALA A 218 8.63 -16.27 13.86
CA ALA A 218 9.33 -17.09 12.87
C ALA A 218 9.55 -16.33 11.55
N ALA A 219 8.61 -15.47 11.15
CA ALA A 219 8.74 -14.64 9.95
C ALA A 219 9.90 -13.64 10.04
N ILE A 220 9.94 -12.82 11.09
CA ILE A 220 10.99 -11.81 11.25
C ILE A 220 12.36 -12.45 11.45
N THR A 221 12.45 -13.51 12.26
CA THR A 221 13.72 -14.22 12.51
C THR A 221 14.26 -14.92 11.26
N SER A 222 13.38 -15.44 10.40
CA SER A 222 13.76 -15.96 9.08
C SER A 222 14.31 -14.85 8.16
N CYS A 223 13.74 -13.66 8.21
CA CYS A 223 14.24 -12.50 7.44
C CYS A 223 15.62 -12.04 7.94
N ILE A 224 15.85 -12.04 9.26
CA ILE A 224 17.15 -11.73 9.87
C ILE A 224 18.21 -12.73 9.36
N GLY A 225 17.91 -14.03 9.40
CA GLY A 225 18.81 -15.06 8.88
C GLY A 225 19.10 -14.91 7.38
N ALA A 226 18.09 -14.58 6.57
CA ALA A 226 18.27 -14.31 5.15
C ALA A 226 19.12 -13.05 4.89
N SER A 227 18.94 -12.01 5.71
CA SER A 227 19.76 -10.80 5.65
C SER A 227 21.21 -11.09 6.03
N PHE A 228 21.47 -11.83 7.10
CA PHE A 228 22.80 -12.29 7.46
C PHE A 228 23.47 -13.08 6.33
N ALA A 229 22.71 -13.88 5.58
CA ALA A 229 23.16 -14.60 4.38
C ALA A 229 23.33 -13.72 3.13
N GLY A 230 23.28 -12.39 3.26
CA GLY A 230 23.53 -11.42 2.19
C GLY A 230 22.36 -11.22 1.22
N LYS A 231 21.12 -11.55 1.62
CA LYS A 231 19.93 -11.32 0.78
C LYS A 231 19.12 -10.14 1.30
N LYS A 232 18.64 -9.30 0.37
CA LYS A 232 17.57 -8.34 0.64
C LYS A 232 16.30 -9.12 1.01
N ALA A 233 15.89 -8.98 2.26
CA ALA A 233 14.80 -9.72 2.86
C ALA A 233 13.68 -8.78 3.34
N MET A 234 12.44 -9.27 3.29
CA MET A 234 11.31 -8.55 3.84
C MET A 234 10.24 -9.46 4.44
N THR A 235 9.42 -8.87 5.31
CA THR A 235 8.15 -9.44 5.77
C THR A 235 7.04 -8.40 5.64
N ALA A 236 5.78 -8.85 5.64
CA ALA A 236 4.62 -7.97 5.70
C ALA A 236 3.64 -8.46 6.76
N THR A 237 3.08 -7.53 7.51
CA THR A 237 2.21 -7.78 8.66
C THR A 237 1.23 -6.62 8.89
N ALA A 238 0.52 -6.61 10.01
CA ALA A 238 -0.28 -5.49 10.53
C ALA A 238 0.02 -5.32 12.05
N GLY A 239 -0.52 -4.29 12.70
CA GLY A 239 -0.30 -3.98 14.13
C GLY A 239 -0.13 -5.16 15.11
N PRO A 240 -1.00 -6.20 15.13
CA PRO A 240 -0.81 -7.36 16.01
C PRO A 240 0.47 -8.14 15.74
N GLY A 241 0.79 -8.36 14.47
CA GLY A 241 2.00 -9.07 14.09
C GLY A 241 3.25 -8.20 14.24
N LEU A 242 3.16 -6.89 13.98
CA LEU A 242 4.25 -5.96 14.30
C LEU A 242 4.60 -6.01 15.80
N SER A 243 3.58 -6.11 16.67
CA SER A 243 3.78 -6.26 18.12
C SER A 243 4.57 -7.52 18.48
N LEU A 244 4.35 -8.63 17.76
CA LEU A 244 5.10 -9.88 17.94
C LEU A 244 6.52 -9.79 17.39
N MET A 245 6.75 -8.98 16.36
CA MET A 245 8.07 -8.81 15.72
C MET A 245 9.02 -7.88 16.50
N VAL A 246 8.54 -7.18 17.53
CA VAL A 246 9.33 -6.17 18.27
C VAL A 246 10.68 -6.69 18.77
N GLU A 247 10.73 -7.91 19.32
CA GLU A 247 11.99 -8.50 19.78
C GLU A 247 12.96 -8.77 18.62
N GLY A 248 12.45 -9.30 17.50
CA GLY A 248 13.24 -9.52 16.28
C GLY A 248 13.75 -8.21 15.66
N LEU A 249 12.97 -7.13 15.71
CA LEU A 249 13.41 -5.80 15.29
C LEU A 249 14.57 -5.28 16.17
N GLY A 250 14.50 -5.52 17.48
CA GLY A 250 15.60 -5.23 18.40
C GLY A 250 16.87 -6.01 18.04
N LEU A 251 16.73 -7.31 17.77
CA LEU A 251 17.85 -8.16 17.33
C LEU A 251 18.46 -7.65 16.01
N ALA A 252 17.65 -7.35 15.00
CA ALA A 252 18.12 -6.82 13.72
C ALA A 252 18.85 -5.48 13.88
N THR A 253 18.41 -4.64 14.82
CA THR A 253 19.06 -3.36 15.14
C THR A 253 20.41 -3.58 15.81
N MET A 254 20.48 -4.47 16.81
CA MET A 254 21.72 -4.82 17.51
C MET A 254 22.75 -5.44 16.58
N GLU A 255 22.33 -6.34 15.69
CA GLU A 255 23.21 -7.03 14.72
C GLU A 255 23.52 -6.19 13.47
N GLU A 256 22.95 -4.97 13.38
CA GLU A 256 23.05 -4.08 12.23
C GLU A 256 22.70 -4.79 10.91
N LEU A 257 21.60 -5.53 10.89
CA LEU A 257 21.16 -6.32 9.73
C LEU A 257 20.02 -5.61 8.97
N PRO A 258 20.18 -5.37 7.65
CA PRO A 258 19.18 -4.68 6.86
C PRO A 258 17.99 -5.58 6.52
N LEU A 259 16.77 -5.12 6.75
CA LEU A 259 15.55 -5.77 6.30
C LEU A 259 14.40 -4.77 6.25
N VAL A 260 13.36 -5.08 5.48
CA VAL A 260 12.16 -4.25 5.41
C VAL A 260 10.97 -4.98 6.05
N VAL A 261 10.31 -4.34 7.02
CA VAL A 261 9.03 -4.79 7.58
C VAL A 261 7.94 -3.88 7.07
N VAL A 262 6.99 -4.45 6.34
CA VAL A 262 5.80 -3.71 5.90
C VAL A 262 4.71 -3.90 6.94
N ASP A 263 4.27 -2.81 7.57
CA ASP A 263 3.11 -2.80 8.45
C ASP A 263 1.94 -2.17 7.69
N VAL A 264 0.98 -3.00 7.32
CA VAL A 264 -0.24 -2.56 6.66
C VAL A 264 -1.30 -2.30 7.73
N GLN A 265 -1.25 -1.09 8.28
CA GLN A 265 -2.02 -0.69 9.45
C GLN A 265 -3.53 -0.90 9.25
N ARG A 266 -4.21 -1.30 10.33
CA ARG A 266 -5.66 -1.53 10.39
C ARG A 266 -6.19 -1.09 11.75
N GLY A 267 -7.50 -0.96 11.89
CA GLY A 267 -8.10 -0.50 13.15
C GLY A 267 -7.68 -1.34 14.36
N GLY A 268 -7.14 -0.70 15.39
CA GLY A 268 -6.75 -1.33 16.66
C GLY A 268 -7.74 -1.02 17.81
N PRO A 269 -7.35 -1.26 19.08
CA PRO A 269 -6.22 -2.08 19.53
C PRO A 269 -6.54 -3.59 19.50
N SER A 270 -5.53 -4.44 19.80
CA SER A 270 -5.65 -5.91 19.79
C SER A 270 -6.12 -6.41 18.41
N THR A 271 -7.05 -7.36 18.33
CA THR A 271 -7.64 -7.79 17.05
C THR A 271 -8.24 -6.62 16.27
N GLY A 272 -8.85 -5.68 17.00
CA GLY A 272 -9.42 -4.44 16.49
C GLY A 272 -10.46 -4.65 15.38
N LEU A 273 -10.31 -3.89 14.29
CA LEU A 273 -11.19 -3.87 13.12
C LEU A 273 -10.36 -4.27 11.88
N PRO A 274 -10.16 -5.57 11.61
CA PRO A 274 -9.21 -6.03 10.60
C PRO A 274 -9.43 -5.51 9.17
N THR A 275 -10.67 -5.14 8.84
CA THR A 275 -11.07 -4.65 7.51
C THR A 275 -11.23 -3.13 7.44
N LYS A 276 -10.90 -2.40 8.52
CA LYS A 276 -11.03 -0.94 8.59
C LYS A 276 -9.68 -0.26 8.62
N THR A 277 -9.63 0.91 8.00
CA THR A 277 -8.44 1.75 7.90
C THR A 277 -8.21 2.51 9.20
N GLU A 278 -6.97 2.49 9.67
CA GLU A 278 -6.49 3.31 10.77
C GLU A 278 -4.97 3.47 10.60
N GLN A 279 -4.41 4.57 11.10
CA GLN A 279 -2.97 4.83 11.12
C GLN A 279 -2.47 4.94 12.57
N SER A 280 -2.82 3.97 13.40
CA SER A 280 -2.62 3.96 14.85
C SER A 280 -1.31 3.32 15.30
N ASP A 281 -0.59 2.63 14.42
CA ASP A 281 0.58 1.83 14.80
C ASP A 281 1.87 2.68 14.81
N LEU A 282 1.75 3.98 14.53
CA LEU A 282 2.86 4.94 14.52
C LEU A 282 3.74 4.87 15.78
N GLN A 283 3.14 4.87 16.97
CA GLN A 283 3.91 4.83 18.22
C GLN A 283 4.63 3.48 18.41
N LEU A 284 4.02 2.38 17.98
CA LEU A 284 4.64 1.06 17.99
C LEU A 284 5.82 1.00 17.00
N ALA A 285 5.66 1.55 15.79
CA ALA A 285 6.71 1.60 14.79
C ALA A 285 7.88 2.51 15.21
N LEU A 286 7.62 3.61 15.92
CA LEU A 286 8.66 4.50 16.43
C LEU A 286 9.37 3.89 17.65
N TYR A 287 8.61 3.53 18.68
CA TYR A 287 9.14 3.28 20.03
C TYR A 287 8.96 1.85 20.53
N GLY A 288 8.36 0.95 19.73
CA GLY A 288 8.18 -0.46 20.09
C GLY A 288 9.49 -1.24 20.08
N CYS A 289 10.25 -1.21 21.16
CA CYS A 289 11.38 -2.10 21.46
C CYS A 289 11.82 -1.84 22.90
N HIS A 290 12.53 -2.78 23.51
CA HIS A 290 13.27 -2.52 24.74
C HIS A 290 14.63 -1.88 24.40
N GLY A 291 15.11 -0.98 25.26
CA GLY A 291 16.34 -0.20 25.04
C GLY A 291 16.23 0.83 23.92
N GLU A 292 17.31 1.56 23.68
CA GLU A 292 17.46 2.47 22.54
C GLU A 292 17.75 1.67 21.26
N ALA A 293 16.69 1.27 20.56
CA ALA A 293 16.76 0.57 19.28
C ALA A 293 16.26 1.49 18.14
N PRO A 294 17.09 2.43 17.67
CA PRO A 294 16.70 3.34 16.61
C PRO A 294 16.46 2.56 15.30
N ARG A 295 15.49 3.03 14.52
CA ARG A 295 15.14 2.45 13.21
C ARG A 295 14.58 3.52 12.29
N ILE A 296 14.57 3.21 11.00
CA ILE A 296 13.99 4.11 9.99
C ILE A 296 12.54 3.71 9.76
N VAL A 297 11.65 4.70 9.72
CA VAL A 297 10.22 4.51 9.45
C VAL A 297 9.82 5.39 8.27
N VAL A 298 9.26 4.77 7.23
CA VAL A 298 8.77 5.46 6.03
C VAL A 298 7.32 5.11 5.76
N ALA A 299 6.58 5.98 5.08
CA ALA A 299 5.17 5.78 4.77
C ALA A 299 4.82 6.28 3.37
N PRO A 300 4.46 5.40 2.42
CA PRO A 300 4.06 5.82 1.09
C PRO A 300 2.71 6.57 1.09
N THR A 301 2.52 7.49 0.16
CA THR A 301 1.37 8.40 0.18
C THR A 301 0.27 8.08 -0.83
N ASN A 302 0.59 7.28 -1.86
CA ASN A 302 -0.34 6.83 -2.89
C ASN A 302 0.15 5.52 -3.55
N ALA A 303 -0.65 4.92 -4.43
CA ALA A 303 -0.35 3.62 -5.01
C ALA A 303 0.92 3.63 -5.89
N GLU A 304 1.22 4.73 -6.59
CA GLU A 304 2.47 4.88 -7.33
C GLU A 304 3.64 4.97 -6.35
N ASP A 305 3.47 5.78 -5.31
CA ASP A 305 4.49 5.98 -4.28
C ASP A 305 4.80 4.71 -3.48
N CYS A 306 3.85 3.77 -3.33
CA CYS A 306 4.13 2.45 -2.77
C CYS A 306 5.24 1.71 -3.52
N PHE A 307 5.33 1.83 -4.85
CA PHE A 307 6.42 1.23 -5.61
C PHE A 307 7.76 1.88 -5.27
N TYR A 308 7.85 3.21 -5.39
CA TYR A 308 9.09 3.96 -5.24
C TYR A 308 9.59 3.98 -3.79
N THR A 309 8.72 4.25 -2.83
CA THR A 309 9.05 4.25 -1.40
C THR A 309 9.47 2.87 -0.91
N THR A 310 8.98 1.79 -1.52
CA THR A 310 9.49 0.44 -1.22
C THR A 310 10.92 0.25 -1.72
N VAL A 311 11.25 0.72 -2.92
CA VAL A 311 12.63 0.72 -3.43
C VAL A 311 13.53 1.54 -2.50
N GLU A 312 13.08 2.73 -2.10
CA GLU A 312 13.83 3.56 -1.16
C GLU A 312 13.96 2.93 0.23
N ALA A 313 12.94 2.22 0.73
CA ALA A 313 13.03 1.51 1.99
C ALA A 313 14.15 0.45 1.98
N PHE A 314 14.29 -0.31 0.88
CA PHE A 314 15.42 -1.23 0.72
C PHE A 314 16.75 -0.51 0.59
N ASN A 315 16.80 0.61 -0.14
CA ASN A 315 18.02 1.41 -0.26
C ASN A 315 18.47 1.92 1.11
N LEU A 316 17.55 2.46 1.91
CA LEU A 316 17.80 2.91 3.27
C LEU A 316 18.25 1.76 4.17
N ALA A 317 17.56 0.62 4.11
CA ALA A 317 17.91 -0.57 4.89
C ALA A 317 19.36 -0.98 4.58
N GLU A 318 19.70 -1.18 3.32
CA GLU A 318 21.01 -1.67 2.89
C GLU A 318 22.13 -0.63 3.08
N LYS A 319 21.85 0.66 2.83
CA LYS A 319 22.81 1.76 3.01
C LYS A 319 23.18 1.95 4.48
N TYR A 320 22.18 1.95 5.36
CA TYR A 320 22.38 2.23 6.78
C TYR A 320 22.54 0.96 7.61
N GLN A 321 22.25 -0.22 7.06
CA GLN A 321 22.34 -1.51 7.76
C GLN A 321 21.45 -1.55 9.01
N VAL A 322 20.17 -1.25 8.81
CA VAL A 322 19.15 -1.18 9.87
C VAL A 322 17.84 -1.78 9.39
N PRO A 323 16.97 -2.25 10.29
CA PRO A 323 15.60 -2.55 9.94
C PRO A 323 14.86 -1.26 9.54
N VAL A 324 14.09 -1.33 8.46
CA VAL A 324 13.21 -0.25 7.99
C VAL A 324 11.76 -0.71 8.12
N ILE A 325 10.93 0.08 8.78
CA ILE A 325 9.48 -0.14 8.83
C ILE A 325 8.82 0.72 7.74
N LEU A 326 8.07 0.10 6.85
CA LEU A 326 7.24 0.76 5.87
C LEU A 326 5.77 0.72 6.33
N LEU A 327 5.25 1.86 6.76
CA LEU A 327 3.87 2.03 7.23
C LEU A 327 2.93 2.29 6.04
N SER A 328 2.21 1.26 5.63
CA SER A 328 1.03 1.37 4.76
C SER A 328 -0.24 1.39 5.62
N ASP A 329 -1.40 1.35 5.01
CA ASP A 329 -2.68 1.21 5.71
C ASP A 329 -3.68 0.41 4.86
N GLN A 330 -4.75 -0.06 5.49
CA GLN A 330 -5.77 -0.87 4.83
C GLN A 330 -6.31 -0.19 3.56
N HIS A 331 -6.53 1.13 3.62
CA HIS A 331 -7.08 1.87 2.50
C HIS A 331 -6.14 1.84 1.30
N MET A 332 -4.86 2.15 1.54
CA MET A 332 -3.79 2.08 0.54
C MET A 332 -3.64 0.67 -0.05
N ALA A 333 -3.71 -0.34 0.81
CA ALA A 333 -3.51 -1.74 0.44
C ALA A 333 -4.44 -2.19 -0.70
N GLN A 334 -5.71 -1.81 -0.63
CA GLN A 334 -6.75 -2.26 -1.56
C GLN A 334 -7.16 -1.20 -2.60
N ARG A 335 -6.71 0.05 -2.44
CA ARG A 335 -6.93 1.14 -3.37
C ARG A 335 -6.23 0.85 -4.70
N ALA A 336 -7.01 0.69 -5.77
CA ALA A 336 -6.49 0.62 -7.12
C ALA A 336 -6.47 2.02 -7.77
N GLN A 337 -5.35 2.33 -8.42
CA GLN A 337 -5.14 3.58 -9.14
C GLN A 337 -4.44 3.29 -10.48
N GLY A 338 -4.76 4.10 -11.50
CA GLY A 338 -3.97 4.14 -12.72
C GLY A 338 -2.67 4.87 -12.45
N ILE A 339 -1.55 4.17 -12.55
CA ILE A 339 -0.21 4.73 -12.34
C ILE A 339 0.59 4.66 -13.64
N PRO A 340 1.50 5.62 -13.90
CA PRO A 340 2.46 5.48 -14.98
C PRO A 340 3.25 4.17 -14.82
N ARG A 341 3.53 3.47 -15.92
CA ARG A 341 4.38 2.29 -15.87
C ARG A 341 5.79 2.68 -15.38
N PRO A 342 6.29 2.13 -14.26
CA PRO A 342 7.61 2.49 -13.77
C PRO A 342 8.71 2.07 -14.76
N ASP A 343 9.68 2.96 -14.96
CA ASP A 343 10.89 2.67 -15.74
C ASP A 343 11.96 2.09 -14.82
N VAL A 344 11.96 0.76 -14.71
CA VAL A 344 12.87 0.02 -13.82
C VAL A 344 14.35 0.26 -14.13
N SER A 345 14.69 0.68 -15.37
CA SER A 345 16.08 0.94 -15.77
C SER A 345 16.66 2.22 -15.16
N LYS A 346 15.80 3.11 -14.67
CA LYS A 346 16.19 4.39 -14.04
C LYS A 346 16.20 4.33 -12.51
N LEU A 347 15.89 3.17 -11.94
CA LEU A 347 15.86 3.02 -10.48
C LEU A 347 17.28 2.97 -9.94
N THR A 348 17.51 3.74 -8.88
CA THR A 348 18.69 3.58 -8.05
C THR A 348 18.42 2.44 -7.08
N VAL A 349 19.23 1.39 -7.17
CA VAL A 349 19.22 0.26 -6.23
C VAL A 349 20.57 0.26 -5.52
N ILE A 350 20.54 0.39 -4.21
CA ILE A 350 21.71 0.40 -3.35
C ILE A 350 21.86 -0.99 -2.73
N ASP A 351 23.06 -1.54 -2.81
CA ASP A 351 23.46 -2.75 -2.10
C ASP A 351 24.29 -2.37 -0.86
N ARG A 352 24.26 -3.22 0.18
CA ARG A 352 25.06 -3.01 1.39
C ARG A 352 26.55 -2.89 1.08
N ARG A 353 27.26 -2.13 1.92
CA ARG A 353 28.72 -2.02 1.89
C ARG A 353 29.37 -3.38 2.17
N THR A 354 30.13 -3.89 1.20
CA THR A 354 30.94 -5.11 1.33
C THR A 354 32.38 -4.78 1.73
N PRO A 355 33.13 -5.72 2.33
CA PRO A 355 34.54 -5.51 2.63
C PRO A 355 35.36 -5.26 1.36
N SER A 356 36.31 -4.32 1.44
CA SER A 356 37.36 -4.10 0.45
C SER A 356 38.69 -4.69 0.94
N GLU A 357 39.71 -4.69 0.07
CA GLU A 357 41.07 -5.10 0.45
C GLU A 357 41.65 -4.26 1.60
N HIS A 358 41.20 -3.00 1.76
CA HIS A 358 41.63 -2.11 2.83
C HIS A 358 40.96 -2.39 4.17
N ASP A 359 39.80 -3.05 4.17
CA ASP A 359 39.03 -3.29 5.39
C ASP A 359 39.56 -4.52 6.16
N CYS A 360 40.35 -5.39 5.52
CA CYS A 360 40.79 -6.63 6.13
C CYS A 360 41.97 -7.29 5.37
N GLU A 361 43.20 -7.17 5.90
CA GLU A 361 44.36 -7.93 5.40
C GLU A 361 44.36 -9.39 5.90
N ASN A 362 43.92 -9.62 7.14
CA ASN A 362 43.76 -10.94 7.75
C ASN A 362 42.26 -11.23 7.99
N PRO A 363 41.63 -12.15 7.25
CA PRO A 363 40.19 -12.46 7.40
C PRO A 363 39.72 -12.85 8.80
N HIS A 364 40.64 -13.26 9.69
CA HIS A 364 40.37 -13.58 11.08
C HIS A 364 40.30 -12.36 12.02
N GLU A 365 40.69 -11.18 11.55
CA GLU A 365 40.70 -9.91 12.28
C GLU A 365 39.64 -8.94 11.70
N PHE A 366 38.60 -9.47 11.06
CA PHE A 366 37.57 -8.65 10.44
C PHE A 366 36.68 -7.96 11.47
N ASN A 367 36.71 -6.63 11.47
CA ASN A 367 35.87 -5.80 12.32
C ASN A 367 34.50 -5.58 11.68
N ARG A 368 33.59 -6.55 11.85
CA ARG A 368 32.20 -6.42 11.38
C ARG A 368 31.53 -5.14 11.88
N TYR A 369 31.87 -4.70 13.10
CA TYR A 369 31.27 -3.53 13.73
C TYR A 369 32.24 -2.35 13.84
N ALA A 370 33.24 -2.28 12.95
CA ALA A 370 34.23 -1.20 12.89
C ALA A 370 33.61 0.20 13.03
N ILE A 371 34.24 1.07 13.82
CA ILE A 371 33.88 2.50 13.90
C ILE A 371 34.50 3.22 12.71
N THR A 372 33.71 3.42 11.66
CA THR A 372 34.10 4.20 10.48
C THR A 372 33.67 5.67 10.62
N ASP A 373 34.24 6.55 9.78
CA ASP A 373 33.91 8.00 9.78
C ASP A 373 32.42 8.28 9.55
N ASP A 374 31.73 7.39 8.83
CA ASP A 374 30.30 7.45 8.55
C ASP A 374 29.45 6.45 9.35
N TYR A 375 30.07 5.74 10.30
CA TYR A 375 29.44 4.76 11.18
C TYR A 375 28.81 3.53 10.48
N ILE A 376 29.08 3.32 9.19
CA ILE A 376 28.64 2.16 8.41
C ILE A 376 29.80 1.18 8.22
N SER A 377 29.80 0.10 9.01
CA SER A 377 30.83 -0.94 8.91
C SER A 377 30.61 -1.84 7.69
N PRO A 378 31.65 -2.33 7.01
CA PRO A 378 31.49 -3.33 5.95
C PRO A 378 30.82 -4.63 6.45
N MET A 379 30.07 -5.30 5.58
CA MET A 379 29.37 -6.56 5.89
C MET A 379 29.83 -7.68 4.96
N SER A 380 30.47 -8.71 5.52
CA SER A 380 30.79 -9.93 4.78
C SER A 380 29.59 -10.87 4.67
N VAL A 381 29.57 -11.69 3.62
CA VAL A 381 28.55 -12.69 3.34
C VAL A 381 29.10 -14.09 3.59
N PRO A 382 28.50 -14.87 4.52
CA PRO A 382 28.95 -16.21 4.85
C PRO A 382 29.05 -17.12 3.62
N GLY A 383 30.22 -17.74 3.45
CA GLY A 383 30.51 -18.68 2.36
C GLY A 383 30.75 -18.05 1.00
N GLN A 384 30.62 -16.72 0.87
CA GLN A 384 31.02 -15.98 -0.33
C GLN A 384 32.29 -15.17 -0.07
N ASP A 385 32.34 -14.47 1.05
CA ASP A 385 33.48 -13.67 1.47
C ASP A 385 34.37 -14.45 2.45
N PRO A 386 35.70 -14.23 2.42
CA PRO A 386 36.62 -14.91 3.32
C PRO A 386 36.58 -14.36 4.76
N GLN A 387 36.04 -13.15 4.97
CA GLN A 387 35.95 -12.53 6.29
C GLN A 387 34.82 -13.16 7.13
N HIS A 388 35.15 -13.56 8.35
CA HIS A 388 34.20 -14.23 9.25
C HIS A 388 33.81 -13.32 10.40
N TYR A 389 32.55 -13.40 10.83
CA TYR A 389 32.09 -12.76 12.06
C TYR A 389 30.91 -13.54 12.65
N VAL A 390 30.59 -13.24 13.90
CA VAL A 390 29.38 -13.70 14.59
C VAL A 390 28.43 -12.52 14.74
N ALA A 391 27.20 -12.65 14.26
CA ALA A 391 26.14 -11.71 14.64
C ALA A 391 25.62 -12.10 16.04
N THR A 392 25.41 -11.12 16.91
CA THR A 392 24.94 -11.38 18.27
C THR A 392 24.01 -10.27 18.77
N GLY A 393 22.96 -10.68 19.48
CA GLY A 393 22.06 -9.77 20.19
C GLY A 393 22.61 -9.23 21.53
N LEU A 394 23.79 -9.67 21.97
CA LEU A 394 24.48 -9.09 23.11
C LEU A 394 25.26 -7.84 22.68
N GLU A 395 25.52 -6.93 23.61
CA GLU A 395 26.47 -5.84 23.35
C GLU A 395 27.86 -6.40 23.04
N HIS A 396 28.54 -5.75 22.11
CA HIS A 396 29.77 -6.26 21.52
C HIS A 396 30.78 -5.17 21.18
N ASP A 397 32.03 -5.56 20.95
CA ASP A 397 33.08 -4.70 20.42
C ASP A 397 33.12 -4.73 18.87
N GLU A 398 34.09 -4.04 18.26
CA GLU A 398 34.24 -3.94 16.80
C GLU A 398 34.42 -5.32 16.11
N HIS A 399 34.94 -6.31 16.84
CA HIS A 399 35.21 -7.68 16.37
C HIS A 399 34.02 -8.63 16.60
N ALA A 400 32.90 -8.12 17.11
CA ALA A 400 31.74 -8.91 17.54
C ALA A 400 31.96 -9.76 18.81
N HIS A 401 33.00 -9.49 19.60
CA HIS A 401 33.15 -10.15 20.89
C HIS A 401 32.21 -9.51 21.91
N ILE A 402 31.60 -10.34 22.74
CA ILE A 402 30.72 -9.87 23.81
C ILE A 402 31.50 -8.93 24.74
N SER A 403 30.95 -7.73 24.95
CA SER A 403 31.58 -6.68 25.75
C SER A 403 30.55 -6.02 26.65
N TYR A 404 30.85 -5.98 27.95
CA TYR A 404 29.98 -5.40 28.98
C TYR A 404 30.56 -4.13 29.60
N THR A 405 31.62 -3.57 29.00
CA THR A 405 32.27 -2.38 29.56
C THR A 405 31.43 -1.13 29.24
N PRO A 406 31.36 -0.15 30.16
CA PRO A 406 30.67 1.12 29.89
C PRO A 406 31.16 1.81 28.63
N GLU A 407 32.46 1.74 28.35
CA GLU A 407 33.10 2.38 27.20
C GLU A 407 32.64 1.74 25.87
N SER A 408 32.58 0.40 25.81
CA SER A 408 32.12 -0.33 24.62
C SER A 408 30.65 -0.06 24.35
N HIS A 409 29.82 -0.09 25.41
CA HIS A 409 28.39 0.15 25.30
C HIS A 409 28.08 1.57 24.82
N LEU A 410 28.78 2.59 25.36
CA LEU A 410 28.63 3.97 24.91
C LEU A 410 29.02 4.12 23.44
N MET A 411 30.19 3.61 23.07
CA MET A 411 30.72 3.69 21.70
C MET A 411 29.76 3.08 20.67
N MET A 412 29.31 1.84 20.92
CA MET A 412 28.45 1.14 19.96
C MET A 412 27.03 1.69 19.92
N THR A 413 26.51 2.17 21.05
CA THR A 413 25.20 2.86 21.08
C THR A 413 25.26 4.15 20.26
N GLU A 414 26.28 4.98 20.45
CA GLU A 414 26.46 6.20 19.65
C GLU A 414 26.62 5.90 18.16
N LYS A 415 27.35 4.83 17.80
CA LYS A 415 27.53 4.41 16.41
C LYS A 415 26.19 4.08 15.75
N ARG A 416 25.37 3.23 16.40
CA ARG A 416 24.04 2.83 15.89
C ARG A 416 23.10 4.03 15.76
N GLU A 417 23.16 4.98 16.69
CA GLU A 417 22.34 6.20 16.64
C GLU A 417 22.78 7.18 15.53
N LYS A 418 24.08 7.48 15.42
CA LYS A 418 24.62 8.42 14.42
C LYS A 418 24.38 7.96 12.98
N LYS A 419 24.44 6.65 12.76
CA LYS A 419 24.08 5.99 11.50
C LYS A 419 22.65 6.36 11.06
N ILE A 420 21.68 6.30 11.96
CA ILE A 420 20.29 6.60 11.63
C ILE A 420 20.04 8.10 11.54
N ALA A 421 20.68 8.91 12.39
CA ALA A 421 20.58 10.37 12.30
C ALA A 421 20.95 10.91 10.90
N ALA A 422 21.91 10.28 10.23
CA ALA A 422 22.30 10.63 8.86
C ALA A 422 21.17 10.39 7.83
N ALA A 423 20.27 9.43 8.07
CA ALA A 423 19.13 9.16 7.18
C ALA A 423 18.14 10.34 7.10
N ALA A 424 18.06 11.18 8.14
CA ALA A 424 17.21 12.38 8.14
C ALA A 424 17.59 13.38 7.03
N GLN A 425 18.82 13.31 6.52
CA GLN A 425 19.31 14.21 5.48
C GLN A 425 18.98 13.72 4.06
N GLU A 426 18.43 12.52 3.92
CA GLU A 426 18.11 11.93 2.62
C GLU A 426 17.02 12.73 1.90
N PRO A 427 17.26 13.23 0.67
CA PRO A 427 16.31 14.07 -0.06
C PRO A 427 15.05 13.28 -0.50
N GLY A 428 13.97 14.00 -0.83
CA GLY A 428 12.79 13.39 -1.46
C GLY A 428 11.80 12.69 -0.51
N PHE A 429 11.97 12.86 0.81
CA PHE A 429 11.09 12.28 1.83
C PHE A 429 10.10 13.26 2.48
N VAL A 430 10.07 14.51 2.02
CA VAL A 430 9.11 15.52 2.44
C VAL A 430 8.67 16.31 1.23
N SER A 431 7.36 16.54 1.12
CA SER A 431 6.76 17.30 0.02
C SER A 431 5.95 18.47 0.58
N ARG A 432 6.19 19.69 0.07
CA ARG A 432 5.41 20.89 0.39
C ARG A 432 4.50 21.25 -0.78
N TYR A 433 3.26 21.61 -0.48
CA TYR A 433 2.24 22.02 -1.45
C TYR A 433 1.58 23.34 -1.02
N GLY A 434 0.94 24.04 -1.96
CA GLY A 434 0.18 25.27 -1.71
C GLY A 434 1.05 26.53 -1.56
N ALA A 435 0.41 27.62 -1.14
CA ALA A 435 0.99 28.97 -1.12
C ALA A 435 2.22 29.10 -0.20
N GLU A 436 3.24 29.86 -0.60
CA GLU A 436 4.42 30.15 0.25
C GLU A 436 4.05 30.97 1.49
N ASP A 437 3.10 31.91 1.36
CA ASP A 437 2.60 32.80 2.41
C ASP A 437 1.29 32.30 3.04
N ALA A 438 1.15 30.98 3.19
CA ALA A 438 -0.03 30.36 3.75
C ALA A 438 -0.32 30.81 5.19
N GLN A 439 -1.60 31.01 5.49
CA GLN A 439 -2.08 31.37 6.84
C GLN A 439 -2.42 30.13 7.67
N VAL A 440 -2.66 29.00 7.01
CA VAL A 440 -2.98 27.71 7.61
C VAL A 440 -2.15 26.64 6.92
N GLY A 441 -1.39 25.88 7.71
CA GLY A 441 -0.61 24.73 7.27
C GLY A 441 -1.26 23.42 7.73
N LEU A 442 -1.32 22.42 6.84
CA LEU A 442 -1.72 21.06 7.16
C LEU A 442 -0.49 20.15 7.13
N ILE A 443 -0.26 19.38 8.20
CA ILE A 443 0.81 18.39 8.24
C ILE A 443 0.20 16.99 8.21
N GLY A 444 0.67 16.14 7.30
CA GLY A 444 0.13 14.80 7.11
C GLY A 444 1.16 13.79 6.65
N TRP A 445 0.74 12.53 6.54
CA TRP A 445 1.56 11.42 6.09
C TRP A 445 0.69 10.24 5.63
N GLY A 446 1.28 9.27 4.92
CA GLY A 446 0.57 8.08 4.47
C GLY A 446 -0.60 8.42 3.54
N SER A 447 -1.68 7.63 3.58
CA SER A 447 -2.82 7.81 2.68
C SER A 447 -3.59 9.12 2.86
N THR A 448 -3.35 9.86 3.94
CA THR A 448 -3.97 11.18 4.19
C THR A 448 -3.53 12.27 3.21
N GLU A 449 -2.41 12.09 2.49
CA GLU A 449 -1.96 13.04 1.44
C GLU A 449 -3.10 13.35 0.46
N GLY A 450 -3.79 12.32 -0.03
CA GLY A 450 -4.81 12.48 -1.04
C GLY A 450 -5.95 13.42 -0.63
N PRO A 451 -6.65 13.12 0.49
CA PRO A 451 -7.65 14.01 1.08
C PRO A 451 -7.12 15.42 1.43
N ILE A 452 -5.91 15.54 1.97
CA ILE A 452 -5.31 16.85 2.29
C ILE A 452 -5.17 17.70 1.02
N LEU A 453 -4.61 17.14 -0.05
CA LEU A 453 -4.41 17.88 -1.30
C LEU A 453 -5.73 18.25 -1.96
N GLU A 454 -6.75 17.39 -1.90
CA GLU A 454 -8.09 17.74 -2.40
C GLU A 454 -8.74 18.86 -1.56
N ALA A 455 -8.49 18.90 -0.24
CA ALA A 455 -8.94 20.00 0.61
C ALA A 455 -8.21 21.32 0.30
N LEU A 456 -6.91 21.26 -0.02
CA LEU A 456 -6.13 22.39 -0.51
C LEU A 456 -6.74 22.97 -1.79
N ASP A 457 -6.96 22.12 -2.81
CA ASP A 457 -7.53 22.54 -4.09
C ASP A 457 -8.87 23.28 -3.90
N ARG A 458 -9.73 22.75 -3.01
CA ARG A 458 -11.04 23.36 -2.68
C ARG A 458 -10.93 24.66 -1.89
N ALA A 459 -9.94 24.79 -1.02
CA ALA A 459 -9.71 25.98 -0.22
C ALA A 459 -9.12 27.11 -1.07
N GLU A 460 -8.16 26.81 -1.94
CA GLU A 460 -7.58 27.74 -2.90
C GLU A 460 -8.63 28.27 -3.88
N ALA A 461 -9.53 27.40 -4.36
CA ALA A 461 -10.66 27.82 -5.21
C ALA A 461 -11.61 28.82 -4.53
N LYS A 462 -11.62 28.86 -3.18
CA LYS A 462 -12.38 29.83 -2.38
C LYS A 462 -11.56 31.06 -1.98
N GLY A 463 -10.30 31.16 -2.41
CA GLY A 463 -9.39 32.27 -2.14
C GLY A 463 -8.64 32.19 -0.81
N TYR A 464 -8.65 31.04 -0.12
CA TYR A 464 -7.85 30.86 1.08
C TYR A 464 -6.39 30.58 0.75
N LYS A 465 -5.46 31.13 1.55
CA LYS A 465 -4.03 30.85 1.46
C LYS A 465 -3.66 29.71 2.39
N VAL A 466 -3.54 28.51 1.84
CA VAL A 466 -3.27 27.28 2.59
C VAL A 466 -2.05 26.57 2.03
N ALA A 467 -1.38 25.77 2.87
CA ALA A 467 -0.27 24.91 2.45
C ALA A 467 -0.33 23.56 3.15
N ALA A 468 0.37 22.58 2.61
CA ALA A 468 0.51 21.26 3.22
C ALA A 468 1.97 20.81 3.23
N LEU A 469 2.38 20.14 4.30
CA LEU A 469 3.66 19.46 4.44
C LEU A 469 3.41 17.97 4.68
N ILE A 470 3.83 17.15 3.73
CA ILE A 470 3.60 15.69 3.75
C ILE A 470 4.91 14.98 4.03
N PHE A 471 4.97 14.27 5.15
CA PHE A 471 6.13 13.46 5.53
C PHE A 471 5.99 12.05 4.98
N LYS A 472 7.01 11.61 4.25
CA LYS A 472 7.23 10.22 3.86
C LYS A 472 8.21 9.54 4.80
N MET A 473 9.30 10.19 5.19
CA MET A 473 10.16 9.72 6.28
C MET A 473 9.59 10.21 7.59
N ILE A 474 9.11 9.27 8.39
CA ILE A 474 8.48 9.50 9.68
C ILE A 474 9.53 9.50 10.79
N ALA A 475 10.51 8.59 10.70
CA ALA A 475 11.68 8.56 11.56
C ALA A 475 12.95 8.18 10.77
N PRO A 476 14.08 8.85 11.04
CA PRO A 476 14.20 10.07 11.84
C PRO A 476 13.44 11.25 11.20
N LEU A 477 12.87 12.12 12.04
CA LEU A 477 12.07 13.24 11.55
C LEU A 477 12.97 14.31 10.91
N ARG A 478 12.54 14.84 9.77
CA ARG A 478 13.15 16.01 9.12
C ARG A 478 12.72 17.31 9.82
N GLU A 479 13.32 17.56 10.99
CA GLU A 479 12.94 18.66 11.88
C GLU A 479 13.08 20.04 11.24
N LYS A 480 14.08 20.24 10.38
CA LYS A 480 14.32 21.54 9.75
C LYS A 480 13.10 21.97 8.92
N GLU A 481 12.64 21.09 8.05
CA GLU A 481 11.47 21.29 7.19
C GLU A 481 10.21 21.49 8.03
N ALA A 482 10.07 20.75 9.14
CA ALA A 482 8.94 20.90 10.06
C ALA A 482 8.92 22.25 10.78
N ARG A 483 10.08 22.84 11.09
CA ARG A 483 10.20 24.13 11.79
C ARG A 483 10.13 25.32 10.85
N GLU A 484 10.57 25.14 9.60
CA GLU A 484 10.50 26.18 8.55
C GLU A 484 9.08 26.36 8.00
N PHE A 485 8.29 25.28 7.96
CA PHE A 485 6.87 25.29 7.59
C PHE A 485 6.00 25.81 8.72
#